data_AF-A0A5E4JGB5-F1
#
_entry.id   AF-A0A5E4JGB5-F1
#
_cell.length_a   1.000
_cell.length_b   1.000
_cell.length_c   1.000
_cell.angle_alpha   90.00
_cell.angle_beta   90.00
_cell.angle_gamma   90.00
#
_symmetry.space_group_name_H-M   'P 1'
#
loop_
_entity.id
_entity.type
_entity.pdbx_description
1 polymer ?
#
loop_
_entity_poly.entity_id
_entity_poly.type
_entity_poly.pdbx_seq_one_letter_code
_entity_poly.pdbx_strand_id
1 'polypeptide(L)'
;MKEEFEMTLYFITGNAHKFSEFDEILSPQVKVYKLEAELDEIQSISPQEVIKHKLIEAMKYHTGEFLVEDTSVLLEAFLWKLPGPLIKWFIKALGKKGIYEMVKKLGLFGAEAKVILGYSNGKEITFFEGTIKGKIVSPRGESSFDWDPIFLPEGQTKTFAEMSKQKKNSLSARGIAVRKFKEFYITKK
;
A
#
# COMPACT_ATOMS: atom_id res chain seq x y z
N MET A 1 36.49 17.96 -1.92
CA MET A 1 35.40 17.20 -1.26
C MET A 1 34.20 17.29 -2.18
N LYS A 2 33.70 16.17 -2.69
CA LYS A 2 32.42 16.18 -3.42
C LYS A 2 31.35 16.31 -2.36
N GLU A 3 30.63 17.42 -2.33
CA GLU A 3 29.34 17.47 -1.63
C GLU A 3 28.46 16.40 -2.28
N GLU A 4 28.21 15.30 -1.57
CA GLU A 4 27.12 14.41 -1.92
C GLU A 4 25.84 15.19 -1.67
N PHE A 5 25.30 15.78 -2.73
CA PHE A 5 23.95 16.35 -2.68
C PHE A 5 23.00 15.23 -2.27
N GLU A 6 22.46 15.34 -1.06
CA GLU A 6 21.47 14.41 -0.56
C GLU A 6 20.24 14.50 -1.48
N MET A 7 20.03 13.44 -2.27
CA MET A 7 18.92 13.39 -3.20
C MET A 7 17.59 13.42 -2.42
N THR A 8 16.64 14.20 -2.92
CA THR A 8 15.32 14.31 -2.29
C THR A 8 14.54 13.01 -2.46
N LEU A 9 13.99 12.47 -1.38
CA LEU A 9 13.14 11.29 -1.38
C LEU A 9 11.67 11.67 -1.58
N TYR A 10 11.09 11.22 -2.68
CA TYR A 10 9.69 11.46 -3.05
C TYR A 10 8.84 10.20 -2.87
N PHE A 11 7.66 10.33 -2.25
CA PHE A 11 6.61 9.33 -2.32
C PHE A 11 5.58 9.73 -3.36
N ILE A 12 5.47 8.92 -4.42
CA ILE A 12 4.60 9.21 -5.54
C ILE A 12 3.21 8.65 -5.26
N THR A 13 2.26 9.54 -5.00
CA THR A 13 0.87 9.15 -4.78
C THR A 13 -0.09 10.31 -4.97
N GLY A 14 -1.25 10.03 -5.58
CA GLY A 14 -2.42 10.91 -5.52
C GLY A 14 -3.22 10.77 -4.22
N ASN A 15 -2.97 9.74 -3.40
CA ASN A 15 -3.76 9.47 -2.19
C ASN A 15 -3.12 10.13 -0.95
N ALA A 16 -3.75 11.20 -0.46
CA ALA A 16 -3.28 11.93 0.72
C ALA A 16 -3.24 11.07 2.00
N HIS A 17 -4.16 10.11 2.17
CA HIS A 17 -4.15 9.20 3.31
C HIS A 17 -2.94 8.26 3.29
N LYS A 18 -2.59 7.72 2.10
CA LYS A 18 -1.38 6.90 1.95
C LYS A 18 -0.13 7.68 2.35
N PHE A 19 0.03 8.90 1.84
CA PHE A 19 1.16 9.75 2.20
C PHE A 19 1.20 10.04 3.70
N SER A 20 0.05 10.37 4.31
CA SER A 20 -0.02 10.65 5.74
C SER A 20 0.37 9.44 6.60
N GLU A 21 -0.05 8.23 6.25
CA GLU A 21 0.40 7.00 6.94
C GLU A 21 1.91 6.79 6.78
N PHE A 22 2.42 7.01 5.57
CA PHE A 22 3.82 6.84 5.22
C PHE A 22 4.74 7.79 5.99
N ASP A 23 4.40 9.09 5.98
CA ASP A 23 5.14 10.14 6.68
C ASP A 23 5.17 9.91 8.20
N GLU A 24 4.04 9.50 8.80
CA GLU A 24 3.99 9.23 10.24
C GLU A 24 4.92 8.08 10.67
N ILE A 25 5.15 7.09 9.80
CA ILE A 25 6.05 5.97 10.10
C ILE A 25 7.52 6.38 9.91
N LEU A 26 7.82 7.22 8.92
CA LEU A 26 9.18 7.61 8.56
C LEU A 26 9.73 8.76 9.41
N SER A 27 8.90 9.75 9.71
CA SER A 27 9.28 10.91 10.50
C SER A 27 9.66 10.53 11.94
N PRO A 28 10.58 11.26 12.60
CA PRO A 28 11.44 12.32 12.03
C PRO A 28 12.72 11.78 11.35
N GLN A 29 12.94 10.47 11.36
CA GLN A 29 14.23 9.85 10.98
C GLN A 29 14.49 9.87 9.46
N VAL A 30 13.43 9.84 8.65
CA VAL A 30 13.53 9.89 7.18
C VAL A 30 12.55 10.96 6.67
N LYS A 31 13.07 11.99 6.02
CA LYS A 31 12.24 13.04 5.41
C LYS A 31 11.77 12.60 4.03
N VAL A 32 10.46 12.59 3.82
CA VAL A 32 9.83 12.21 2.56
C VAL A 32 8.91 13.32 2.06
N TYR A 33 8.92 13.59 0.77
CA TYR A 33 8.07 14.60 0.13
C TYR A 33 7.01 13.93 -0.72
N LYS A 34 5.79 14.44 -0.70
CA LYS A 34 4.75 13.96 -1.61
C LYS A 34 5.05 14.47 -3.01
N LEU A 35 5.04 13.57 -4.00
CA LEU A 35 5.00 13.93 -5.41
C LEU A 35 3.65 13.49 -5.98
N GLU A 36 2.80 14.47 -6.32
CA GLU A 36 1.56 14.19 -7.03
C GLU A 36 1.89 14.05 -8.51
N ALA A 37 1.79 12.82 -9.01
CA ALA A 37 1.90 12.52 -10.42
C ALA A 37 0.76 11.57 -10.81
N GLU A 38 0.04 11.91 -11.86
CA GLU A 38 -0.85 10.98 -12.56
C GLU A 38 0.02 10.04 -13.38
N LEU A 39 0.47 8.95 -12.75
CA LEU A 39 1.21 7.90 -13.42
C LEU A 39 0.26 6.80 -13.87
N ASP A 40 0.55 6.22 -15.03
CA ASP A 40 -0.26 5.15 -15.58
C ASP A 40 -0.20 3.90 -14.69
N GLU A 41 -1.37 3.51 -14.16
CA GLU A 41 -1.58 2.23 -13.50
C GLU A 41 -1.84 1.15 -14.54
N ILE A 42 -0.78 0.56 -15.07
CA ILE A 42 -0.90 -0.59 -15.98
C ILE A 42 -1.69 -1.72 -15.31
N GLN A 43 -2.45 -2.45 -16.11
CA GLN A 43 -3.17 -3.63 -15.63
C GLN A 43 -2.21 -4.82 -15.64
N SER A 44 -1.65 -5.15 -14.47
CA SER A 44 -0.89 -6.38 -14.26
C SER A 44 -1.36 -7.08 -12.97
N ILE A 45 -1.29 -8.41 -12.98
CA ILE A 45 -1.48 -9.23 -11.77
C ILE A 45 -0.22 -9.26 -10.89
N SER A 46 0.91 -8.74 -11.38
CA SER A 46 2.18 -8.61 -10.66
C SER A 46 2.31 -7.18 -10.11
N PRO A 47 2.18 -6.97 -8.78
CA PRO A 47 2.32 -5.64 -8.19
C PRO A 47 3.71 -5.02 -8.44
N GLN A 48 4.75 -5.85 -8.57
CA GLN A 48 6.10 -5.39 -8.90
C GLN A 48 6.17 -4.76 -10.29
N GLU A 49 5.44 -5.28 -11.28
CA GLU A 49 5.41 -4.70 -12.62
C GLU A 49 4.70 -3.34 -12.63
N VAL A 50 3.57 -3.23 -11.91
CA VAL A 50 2.84 -1.96 -11.73
C VAL A 50 3.75 -0.91 -11.09
N ILE A 51 4.48 -1.29 -10.04
CA ILE A 51 5.41 -0.41 -9.33
C ILE A 51 6.59 0.00 -10.23
N LYS A 52 7.21 -0.95 -10.95
CA LYS A 52 8.33 -0.65 -11.87
C LYS A 52 7.91 0.34 -12.94
N HIS A 53 6.71 0.15 -13.53
CA HIS A 53 6.19 1.07 -14.53
C HIS A 53 6.11 2.50 -14.00
N LYS A 54 5.48 2.68 -12.83
CA LYS A 54 5.36 3.98 -12.16
C LYS A 54 6.72 4.60 -11.83
N LEU A 55 7.67 3.83 -11.29
CA LEU A 55 9.01 4.34 -10.97
C LEU A 55 9.75 4.79 -12.23
N ILE A 56 9.73 3.99 -13.29
CA ILE A 56 10.37 4.33 -14.57
C ILE A 56 9.75 5.58 -15.17
N GLU A 57 8.43 5.73 -15.09
CA GLU A 57 7.74 6.91 -15.58
C GLU A 57 8.12 8.16 -14.79
N ALA A 58 8.14 8.10 -13.45
CA ALA A 58 8.53 9.23 -12.61
C ALA A 58 9.96 9.71 -12.86
N MET A 59 10.89 8.77 -13.06
CA MET A 59 12.30 9.07 -13.35
C MET A 59 12.52 9.79 -14.68
N LYS A 60 11.53 9.81 -15.60
CA LYS A 60 11.61 10.58 -16.84
C LYS A 60 11.41 12.09 -16.63
N TYR A 61 10.67 12.47 -15.59
CA TYR A 61 10.19 13.84 -15.40
C TYR A 61 10.71 14.50 -14.13
N HIS A 62 11.26 13.74 -13.18
CA HIS A 62 11.81 14.25 -11.93
C HIS A 62 13.16 13.61 -11.60
N THR A 63 14.03 14.39 -10.95
CA THR A 63 15.30 13.91 -10.39
C THR A 63 15.14 13.73 -8.88
N GLY A 64 15.51 12.56 -8.36
CA GLY A 64 15.44 12.26 -6.94
C GLY A 64 15.43 10.77 -6.67
N GLU A 65 15.15 10.42 -5.43
CA GLU A 65 14.82 9.05 -5.03
C GLU A 65 13.31 8.90 -4.97
N PHE A 66 12.79 7.73 -5.32
CA PHE A 66 11.36 7.54 -5.52
C PHE A 66 10.83 6.35 -4.75
N LEU A 67 9.67 6.52 -4.15
CA LEU A 67 8.88 5.49 -3.50
C LEU A 67 7.51 5.42 -4.14
N VAL A 68 7.09 4.19 -4.46
CA VAL A 68 5.76 3.88 -4.98
C VAL A 68 5.26 2.64 -4.25
N GLU A 69 4.00 2.62 -3.85
CA GLU A 69 3.38 1.40 -3.35
C GLU A 69 2.26 0.90 -4.26
N ASP A 70 2.08 -0.42 -4.23
CA ASP A 70 0.85 -1.08 -4.66
C ASP A 70 0.21 -1.79 -3.46
N THR A 71 -1.13 -1.81 -3.44
CA THR A 71 -1.91 -2.41 -2.35
C THR A 71 -2.87 -3.44 -2.93
N SER A 72 -2.72 -4.68 -2.49
CA SER A 72 -3.53 -5.82 -2.89
C SER A 72 -4.39 -6.34 -1.75
N VAL A 73 -5.62 -6.74 -2.06
CA VAL A 73 -6.46 -7.55 -1.15
C VAL A 73 -6.72 -8.89 -1.80
N LEU A 74 -6.20 -9.94 -1.18
CA LEU A 74 -6.22 -11.32 -1.66
C LEU A 74 -7.32 -12.08 -0.92
N LEU A 75 -8.38 -12.48 -1.62
CA LEU A 75 -9.52 -13.15 -1.00
C LEU A 75 -9.39 -14.67 -1.15
N GLU A 76 -9.51 -15.42 -0.05
CA GLU A 76 -9.47 -16.89 -0.08
C GLU A 76 -10.63 -17.49 -0.88
N ALA A 77 -11.76 -16.79 -0.94
CA ALA A 77 -12.94 -17.20 -1.71
C ALA A 77 -12.68 -17.39 -3.20
N PHE A 78 -11.59 -16.83 -3.75
CA PHE A 78 -11.25 -16.92 -5.17
C PHE A 78 -10.01 -17.79 -5.37
N LEU A 79 -10.07 -18.72 -6.32
CA LEU A 79 -9.00 -19.68 -6.63
C LEU A 79 -7.64 -18.99 -6.92
N TRP A 80 -7.68 -17.80 -7.53
CA TRP A 80 -6.51 -16.99 -7.87
C TRP A 80 -6.32 -15.77 -6.96
N LYS A 81 -6.94 -15.79 -5.77
CA LYS A 81 -6.85 -14.72 -4.77
C LYS A 81 -7.22 -13.33 -5.30
N LEU A 82 -8.11 -13.25 -6.28
CA LEU A 82 -8.68 -11.99 -6.76
C LEU A 82 -9.41 -11.24 -5.63
N PRO A 83 -9.52 -9.90 -5.69
CA PRO A 83 -9.07 -9.03 -6.77
C PRO A 83 -7.57 -8.70 -6.78
N GLY A 84 -6.84 -9.03 -5.71
CA GLY A 84 -5.40 -8.73 -5.61
C GLY A 84 -5.13 -7.24 -5.86
N PRO A 85 -4.22 -6.87 -6.80
CA PRO A 85 -3.89 -5.47 -7.09
C PRO A 85 -5.06 -4.67 -7.69
N LEU A 86 -6.12 -5.35 -8.14
CA LEU A 86 -7.29 -4.70 -8.75
C LEU A 86 -8.34 -4.25 -7.71
N ILE A 87 -8.07 -4.35 -6.41
CA ILE A 87 -9.05 -4.06 -5.34
C ILE A 87 -9.70 -2.67 -5.46
N LYS A 88 -8.97 -1.65 -5.91
CA LYS A 88 -9.48 -0.29 -6.15
C LYS A 88 -10.66 -0.32 -7.13
N TRP A 89 -10.52 -1.04 -8.23
CA TRP A 89 -11.55 -1.17 -9.27
C TRP A 89 -12.74 -1.99 -8.79
N PHE A 90 -12.48 -3.04 -8.00
CA PHE A 90 -13.53 -3.84 -7.38
C PHE A 90 -14.36 -3.05 -6.36
N ILE A 91 -13.73 -2.23 -5.52
CA ILE A 91 -14.43 -1.31 -4.62
C ILE A 91 -15.24 -0.28 -5.41
N LYS A 92 -14.70 0.28 -6.50
CA LYS A 92 -15.42 1.23 -7.35
C LYS A 92 -16.66 0.60 -8.00
N ALA A 93 -16.56 -0.65 -8.47
CA ALA A 93 -17.64 -1.32 -9.19
C ALA A 93 -18.71 -1.90 -8.25
N LEU A 94 -18.31 -2.52 -7.15
CA LEU A 94 -19.18 -3.32 -6.29
C LEU A 94 -19.53 -2.63 -4.97
N GLY A 95 -18.72 -1.65 -4.57
CA GLY A 95 -18.71 -1.11 -3.22
C GLY A 95 -18.26 -2.14 -2.19
N LYS A 96 -18.03 -1.64 -0.97
CA LYS A 96 -17.59 -2.45 0.18
C LYS A 96 -18.59 -3.58 0.47
N LYS A 97 -19.89 -3.27 0.44
CA LYS A 97 -20.97 -4.25 0.65
C LYS A 97 -20.99 -5.32 -0.42
N GLY A 98 -20.76 -4.98 -1.69
CA GLY A 98 -20.73 -5.97 -2.78
C GLY A 98 -19.61 -7.00 -2.61
N ILE A 99 -18.41 -6.56 -2.21
CA ILE A 99 -17.29 -7.47 -1.88
C ILE A 99 -17.67 -8.41 -0.74
N TYR A 100 -18.24 -7.88 0.35
CA TYR A 100 -18.70 -8.70 1.47
C TYR A 100 -19.75 -9.74 1.03
N GLU A 101 -20.77 -9.34 0.26
CA GLU A 101 -21.81 -10.27 -0.20
C GLU A 101 -21.26 -11.35 -1.15
N MET A 102 -20.26 -11.03 -1.99
CA MET A 102 -19.58 -12.03 -2.83
C MET A 102 -18.86 -13.07 -1.99
N VAL A 103 -18.05 -12.63 -1.02
CA VAL A 103 -17.33 -13.52 -0.12
C VAL A 103 -18.29 -14.36 0.73
N LYS A 104 -19.36 -13.75 1.23
CA LYS A 104 -20.41 -14.41 2.01
C LYS A 104 -21.10 -15.52 1.23
N LYS A 105 -21.42 -15.30 -0.05
CA LYS A 105 -22.04 -16.32 -0.92
C LYS A 105 -21.12 -17.54 -1.14
N LEU A 106 -19.81 -17.33 -1.14
CA LEU A 106 -18.82 -18.39 -1.33
C LEU A 106 -18.43 -19.09 -0.01
N GLY A 107 -18.82 -18.53 1.15
CA GLY A 107 -18.59 -19.14 2.46
C GLY A 107 -17.15 -19.12 2.98
N LEU A 108 -16.22 -18.49 2.26
CA LEU A 108 -14.79 -18.47 2.56
C LEU A 108 -14.31 -17.05 2.87
N PHE A 109 -14.32 -16.68 4.15
CA PHE A 109 -14.10 -15.29 4.57
C PHE A 109 -12.64 -14.85 4.69
N GLY A 110 -11.68 -15.78 4.66
CA GLY A 110 -10.27 -15.42 4.85
C GLY A 110 -9.76 -14.49 3.76
N ALA A 111 -8.85 -13.60 4.15
CA ALA A 111 -8.23 -12.65 3.24
C ALA A 111 -6.84 -12.24 3.72
N GLU A 112 -6.02 -11.76 2.79
CA GLU A 112 -4.73 -11.14 3.09
C GLU A 112 -4.70 -9.73 2.50
N ALA A 113 -4.20 -8.78 3.27
CA ALA A 113 -3.80 -7.48 2.75
C ALA A 113 -2.29 -7.50 2.53
N LYS A 114 -1.86 -7.22 1.30
CA LYS A 114 -0.46 -7.20 0.89
C LYS A 114 -0.10 -5.84 0.33
N VAL A 115 1.02 -5.30 0.77
CA VAL A 115 1.59 -4.06 0.24
C VAL A 115 2.99 -4.37 -0.25
N ILE A 116 3.25 -4.00 -1.51
CA ILE A 116 4.60 -3.96 -2.06
C ILE A 116 4.98 -2.49 -2.19
N LEU A 117 6.11 -2.12 -1.59
CA LEU A 117 6.72 -0.81 -1.70
C LEU A 117 7.97 -0.95 -2.58
N GLY A 118 8.01 -0.23 -3.69
CA GLY A 118 9.21 -0.09 -4.51
C GLY A 118 9.94 1.19 -4.17
N TYR A 119 11.24 1.07 -3.95
CA TYR A 119 12.17 2.16 -3.77
C TYR A 119 13.12 2.21 -4.96
N SER A 120 13.37 3.39 -5.52
CA SER A 120 14.46 3.61 -6.47
C SER A 120 15.38 4.73 -6.03
N ASN A 121 16.68 4.46 -6.10
CA ASN A 121 17.74 5.46 -5.94
C ASN A 121 18.13 6.13 -7.28
N GLY A 122 17.28 6.01 -8.30
CA GLY A 122 17.56 6.48 -9.67
C GLY A 122 18.36 5.49 -10.54
N LYS A 123 18.82 4.36 -9.99
CA LYS A 123 19.56 3.33 -10.73
C LYS A 123 18.98 1.94 -10.54
N GLU A 124 18.78 1.57 -9.28
CA GLU A 124 18.27 0.27 -8.88
C GLU A 124 16.86 0.41 -8.32
N ILE A 125 16.10 -0.70 -8.33
CA ILE A 125 14.80 -0.79 -7.69
C ILE A 125 14.85 -1.90 -6.64
N THR A 126 14.57 -1.54 -5.39
CA THR A 126 14.46 -2.46 -4.26
C THR A 126 13.01 -2.56 -3.82
N PHE A 127 12.55 -3.76 -3.49
CA PHE A 127 11.18 -3.99 -3.02
C PHE A 127 11.13 -4.35 -1.54
N PHE A 128 10.12 -3.83 -0.86
CA PHE A 128 9.79 -4.16 0.52
C PHE A 128 8.35 -4.63 0.57
N GLU A 129 8.12 -5.74 1.26
CA GLU A 129 6.80 -6.36 1.36
C GLU A 129 6.31 -6.37 2.81
N GLY A 130 5.04 -6.04 2.97
CA GLY A 130 4.27 -6.33 4.17
C GLY A 130 2.99 -7.06 3.82
N THR A 131 2.67 -8.09 4.60
CA THR A 131 1.45 -8.89 4.43
C THR A 131 0.84 -9.12 5.80
N ILE A 132 -0.49 -9.01 5.88
CA ILE A 132 -1.26 -9.34 7.08
C ILE A 132 -2.47 -10.18 6.71
N LYS A 133 -2.73 -11.20 7.52
CA LYS A 133 -3.91 -12.06 7.40
C LYS A 133 -5.11 -11.45 8.12
N GLY A 134 -6.30 -11.81 7.68
CA GLY A 134 -7.53 -11.37 8.26
C GLY A 134 -8.72 -12.05 7.61
N LYS A 135 -9.88 -11.41 7.74
CA LYS A 135 -11.12 -11.87 7.12
C LYS A 135 -11.96 -10.71 6.63
N ILE A 136 -12.75 -10.98 5.60
CA ILE A 136 -13.78 -10.06 5.13
C ILE A 136 -15.00 -10.13 6.04
N VAL A 137 -15.49 -8.97 6.46
CA VAL A 137 -16.67 -8.83 7.33
C VAL A 137 -17.66 -7.82 6.73
N SER A 138 -18.86 -7.77 7.31
CA SER A 138 -19.80 -6.69 6.97
C SER A 138 -19.15 -5.32 7.27
N PRO A 139 -19.36 -4.31 6.41
CA PRO A 139 -18.71 -3.01 6.56
C PRO A 139 -18.97 -2.39 7.95
N ARG A 140 -17.91 -1.94 8.63
CA ARG A 140 -17.97 -1.17 9.88
C ARG A 140 -16.94 -0.04 9.89
N GLY A 141 -17.26 1.06 10.58
CA GLY A 141 -16.43 2.27 10.57
C GLY A 141 -16.59 3.10 9.29
N GLU A 142 -16.00 4.29 9.29
CA GLU A 142 -16.12 5.25 8.20
C GLU A 142 -14.84 5.28 7.36
N SER A 143 -14.99 5.10 6.05
CA SER A 143 -13.96 5.39 5.05
C SER A 143 -14.63 5.55 3.70
N SER A 144 -14.30 6.60 2.97
CA SER A 144 -14.95 6.97 1.73
C SER A 144 -14.48 6.17 0.52
N PHE A 145 -13.23 5.67 0.48
CA PHE A 145 -12.63 5.22 -0.79
C PHE A 145 -11.92 3.87 -0.79
N ASP A 146 -11.68 3.24 0.37
CA ASP A 146 -10.89 2.00 0.43
C ASP A 146 -11.69 0.78 0.91
N TRP A 147 -10.98 -0.29 1.23
CA TRP A 147 -11.50 -1.56 1.71
C TRP A 147 -11.38 -1.71 3.24
N ASP A 148 -10.90 -0.69 3.95
CA ASP A 148 -10.67 -0.76 5.40
C ASP A 148 -11.91 -1.17 6.21
N PRO A 149 -13.13 -0.71 5.89
CA PRO A 149 -14.33 -1.09 6.63
C PRO A 149 -14.72 -2.57 6.55
N ILE A 150 -14.19 -3.31 5.57
CA ILE A 150 -14.54 -4.72 5.37
C ILE A 150 -13.42 -5.67 5.76
N PHE A 151 -12.25 -5.17 6.14
CA PHE A 151 -11.12 -6.02 6.52
C PHE A 151 -10.94 -6.03 8.03
N LEU A 152 -11.11 -7.21 8.62
CA LEU A 152 -10.85 -7.48 10.04
C LEU A 152 -9.52 -8.24 10.15
N PRO A 153 -8.44 -7.59 10.63
CA PRO A 153 -7.14 -8.25 10.79
C PRO A 153 -7.22 -9.40 11.80
N GLU A 154 -6.39 -10.42 11.59
CA GLU A 154 -6.29 -11.57 12.49
C GLU A 154 -5.94 -11.13 13.92
N GLY A 155 -6.57 -11.74 14.92
CA GLY A 155 -6.39 -11.39 16.33
C GLY A 155 -6.98 -10.04 16.76
N GLN A 156 -7.70 -9.33 15.89
CA GLN A 156 -8.37 -8.06 16.22
C GLN A 156 -9.90 -8.22 16.27
N THR A 157 -10.56 -7.29 16.96
CA THR A 157 -12.04 -7.19 17.03
C THR A 157 -12.59 -6.05 16.17
N LYS A 158 -11.73 -5.11 15.77
CA LYS A 158 -12.06 -3.92 14.98
C LYS A 158 -11.54 -4.06 13.56
N THR A 159 -12.31 -3.60 12.58
CA THR A 159 -11.86 -3.40 11.21
C THR A 159 -10.81 -2.31 11.14
N PHE A 160 -10.07 -2.19 10.02
CA PHE A 160 -9.11 -1.10 9.88
C PHE A 160 -9.75 0.29 9.99
N ALA A 161 -10.99 0.46 9.52
CA ALA A 161 -11.70 1.74 9.59
C ALA A 161 -12.20 2.09 11.01
N GLU A 162 -12.26 1.11 11.91
CA GLU A 162 -12.60 1.31 13.33
C GLU A 162 -11.36 1.58 14.20
N MET A 163 -10.14 1.49 13.64
CA MET A 163 -8.88 1.72 14.35
C MET A 163 -8.45 3.17 14.27
N SER A 164 -7.74 3.64 15.30
CA SER A 164 -6.95 4.87 15.14
C SER A 164 -5.85 4.67 14.11
N LYS A 165 -5.44 5.76 13.46
CA LYS A 165 -4.35 5.75 12.47
C LYS A 165 -3.06 5.13 13.04
N GLN A 166 -2.70 5.50 14.27
CA GLN A 166 -1.53 4.96 14.98
C GLN A 166 -1.61 3.44 15.14
N LYS A 167 -2.78 2.94 15.59
CA LYS A 167 -2.98 1.50 15.77
C LYS A 167 -2.91 0.77 14.43
N LYS A 168 -3.58 1.28 13.40
CA LYS A 168 -3.49 0.73 12.04
C LYS A 168 -2.04 0.72 11.54
N ASN A 169 -1.29 1.80 11.68
CA ASN A 169 0.12 1.89 11.24
C ASN A 169 1.02 0.87 11.95
N SER A 170 0.78 0.60 13.24
CA SER A 170 1.58 -0.40 13.98
C SER A 170 1.45 -1.83 13.42
N LEU A 171 0.31 -2.19 12.82
CA LEU A 171 0.03 -3.58 12.43
C LEU A 171 -0.22 -3.80 10.94
N SER A 172 -0.57 -2.76 10.17
CA SER A 172 -0.96 -2.91 8.77
C SER A 172 0.18 -3.39 7.88
N ALA A 173 -0.17 -4.01 6.75
CA ALA A 173 0.76 -4.39 5.70
C ALA A 173 1.64 -3.22 5.23
N ARG A 174 1.05 -2.03 5.05
CA ARG A 174 1.80 -0.79 4.76
C ARG A 174 2.79 -0.48 5.88
N GLY A 175 2.32 -0.49 7.13
CA GLY A 175 3.15 -0.33 8.32
C GLY A 175 4.41 -1.20 8.29
N ILE A 176 4.24 -2.48 7.99
CA ILE A 176 5.33 -3.45 7.89
C ILE A 176 6.29 -3.11 6.74
N ALA A 177 5.78 -2.86 5.54
CA ALA A 177 6.59 -2.55 4.37
C ALA A 177 7.42 -1.26 4.56
N VAL A 178 6.80 -0.22 5.12
CA VAL A 178 7.46 1.08 5.36
C VAL A 178 8.54 0.97 6.44
N ARG A 179 8.31 0.20 7.51
CA ARG A 179 9.36 -0.03 8.53
C ARG A 179 10.57 -0.77 7.95
N LYS A 180 10.35 -1.81 7.13
CA LYS A 180 11.45 -2.50 6.43
C LYS A 180 12.24 -1.55 5.53
N PHE A 181 11.55 -0.68 4.79
CA PHE A 181 12.20 0.37 4.01
C PHE A 181 12.98 1.33 4.90
N LYS A 182 12.41 1.79 6.01
CA LYS A 182 13.05 2.71 6.95
C LYS A 182 14.36 2.15 7.50
N GLU A 183 14.35 0.90 7.95
CA GLU A 183 15.54 0.19 8.42
C GLU A 183 16.63 0.11 7.34
N PHE A 184 16.24 -0.26 6.11
CA PHE A 184 17.15 -0.30 4.97
C PHE A 184 17.72 1.09 4.62
N TYR A 185 16.88 2.12 4.62
CA TYR A 185 17.26 3.46 4.18
C TYR A 185 18.22 4.14 5.17
N ILE A 186 17.99 3.95 6.48
CA ILE A 186 18.87 4.50 7.53
C ILE A 186 20.22 3.77 7.57
N THR A 187 20.28 2.49 7.19
CA THR A 187 21.53 1.72 7.20
C THR A 187 22.41 1.92 5.96
N LYS A 188 21.84 2.42 4.85
CA LYS A 188 22.58 2.73 3.62
C LYS A 188 23.18 4.14 3.60
N LYS A 189 22.69 5.05 4.44
CA LYS A 189 23.23 6.40 4.63
C LYS A 189 24.24 6.40 5.78
#